data_AF-A0A4Q3WR89-F1
#
_entry.id   AF-A0A4Q3WR89-F1
#
_cell.length_a   1.000
_cell.length_b   1.000
_cell.length_c   1.000
_cell.angle_alpha   90.00
_cell.angle_beta   90.00
_cell.angle_gamma   90.00
#
_symmetry.space_group_name_H-M   'P 1'
#
loop_
_entity.id
_entity.type
_entity.pdbx_description
1 polymer ?
#
loop_
_entity_poly.entity_id
_entity_poly.type
_entity_poly.pdbx_seq_one_letter_code
_entity_poly.pdbx_strand_id
1 'polypeptide(L)'
;MRHLKKHLPFLAFMAVVIAVEIGCARLAWYTVHERVSQTLMMLVGLNVFPIYIYRLSQKKPAVGLALLGLFLSVPTQLFLGYQWRLLHTETLNVAAYAEQVKKQTGSYPLTLTNYRFIHPSIQGDLKYKRYRADDCEVRFHLGSDSTEHSYSNGDGWWYSPD
;
A
#
# COMPACT_ATOMS: atom_id res chain seq x y z
N MET A 1 22.62 36.05 4.52
CA MET A 1 21.46 35.72 3.65
C MET A 1 21.80 35.22 2.24
N ARG A 2 22.83 35.72 1.52
CA ARG A 2 23.17 35.26 0.15
C ARG A 2 23.53 33.77 0.03
N HIS A 3 24.21 33.18 1.02
CA HIS A 3 24.57 31.76 1.01
C HIS A 3 23.35 30.82 1.11
N LEU A 4 22.34 31.18 1.90
CA LEU A 4 21.14 30.35 2.08
C LEU A 4 20.32 30.22 0.79
N LYS A 5 20.20 31.32 0.02
CA LYS A 5 19.48 31.33 -1.27
C LYS A 5 20.09 30.37 -2.30
N LYS A 6 21.40 30.11 -2.24
CA LYS A 6 22.10 29.21 -3.17
C LYS A 6 21.77 27.72 -2.96
N HIS A 7 21.41 27.34 -1.74
CA HIS A 7 21.10 25.95 -1.38
C HIS A 7 19.58 25.68 -1.34
N LEU A 8 18.75 26.72 -1.37
CA LEU A 8 17.30 26.62 -1.30
C LEU A 8 16.68 25.63 -2.30
N PRO A 9 17.10 25.58 -3.59
CA PRO A 9 16.50 24.64 -4.54
C PRO A 9 16.75 23.19 -4.15
N PHE A 10 17.96 22.87 -3.68
CA PHE A 10 18.32 21.52 -3.26
C PHE A 10 17.60 21.13 -1.96
N LEU A 11 17.48 22.05 -1.00
CA LEU A 11 16.73 21.80 0.23
C LEU A 11 15.24 21.57 -0.04
N ALA A 12 14.66 22.33 -0.97
CA ALA A 12 13.27 22.12 -1.41
C ALA A 12 13.11 20.75 -2.10
N PHE A 13 14.04 20.38 -2.98
CA PHE A 13 14.07 19.04 -3.59
C PHE A 13 14.14 17.94 -2.54
N MET A 14 15.06 18.03 -1.57
CA MET A 14 15.18 17.04 -0.49
C MET A 14 13.92 16.97 0.37
N ALA A 15 13.26 18.10 0.64
CA ALA A 15 12.01 18.11 1.38
C ALA A 15 10.90 17.33 0.64
N VAL A 16 10.81 17.47 -0.68
CA VAL A 16 9.88 16.69 -1.52
C VAL A 16 10.24 15.21 -1.51
N VAL A 17 11.53 14.86 -1.69
CA VAL A 17 12.01 13.47 -1.65
C VAL A 17 11.61 12.81 -0.33
N ILE A 18 11.95 13.44 0.80
CA ILE A 18 11.65 12.94 2.14
C ILE A 18 10.14 12.78 2.34
N ALA A 19 9.33 13.76 1.92
CA ALA A 19 7.88 13.67 2.04
C ALA A 19 7.29 12.49 1.26
N VAL A 20 7.78 12.26 0.03
CA VAL A 20 7.36 11.13 -0.82
C VAL A 20 7.75 9.80 -0.18
N GLU A 21 8.98 9.67 0.31
CA GLU A 21 9.45 8.43 0.94
C GLU A 21 8.74 8.13 2.26
N ILE A 22 8.41 9.14 3.06
CA ILE A 22 7.55 8.97 4.25
C ILE A 22 6.17 8.44 3.84
N GLY A 23 5.60 8.98 2.75
CA GLY A 23 4.35 8.48 2.19
C GLY A 23 4.44 7.01 1.79
N CYS A 24 5.52 6.61 1.13
CA CYS A 24 5.79 5.23 0.73
C CYS A 24 6.00 4.30 1.93
N ALA A 25 6.73 4.74 2.96
CA ALA A 25 6.92 3.97 4.19
C ALA A 25 5.59 3.74 4.91
N ARG A 26 4.73 4.75 4.98
CA ARG A 26 3.38 4.61 5.55
C ARG A 26 2.50 3.68 4.74
N LEU A 27 2.59 3.73 3.41
CA LEU A 27 1.85 2.82 2.54
C LEU A 27 2.28 1.37 2.76
N ALA A 28 3.59 1.13 2.92
CA ALA A 28 4.15 -0.19 3.17
C ALA A 28 3.62 -0.87 4.45
N TRP A 29 3.20 -0.08 5.44
CA TRP A 29 2.53 -0.59 6.63
C TRP A 29 1.24 -1.33 6.30
N TYR A 30 0.46 -0.80 5.35
CA TYR A 30 -0.81 -1.37 4.95
C TYR A 30 -0.69 -2.44 3.86
N THR A 31 0.38 -2.43 3.08
CA THR A 31 0.49 -3.29 1.89
C THR A 31 1.44 -4.47 2.05
N VAL A 32 2.44 -4.35 2.92
CA VAL A 32 3.41 -5.43 3.15
C VAL A 32 3.41 -5.77 4.61
N HIS A 33 4.08 -5.01 5.47
CA HIS A 33 4.18 -5.34 6.88
C HIS A 33 4.87 -4.21 7.66
N GLU A 34 4.77 -4.25 8.99
CA GLU A 34 5.46 -3.34 9.90
C GLU A 34 6.97 -3.30 9.66
N ARG A 35 7.65 -4.46 9.54
CA ARG A 35 9.11 -4.51 9.36
C ARG A 35 9.58 -3.80 8.08
N VAL A 36 8.83 -3.91 6.98
CA VAL A 36 9.17 -3.25 5.72
C VAL A 36 8.93 -1.74 5.83
N SER A 37 7.82 -1.32 6.45
CA SER A 37 7.57 0.08 6.78
C SER A 37 8.69 0.68 7.65
N GLN A 38 9.11 -0.01 8.71
CA GLN A 38 10.21 0.40 9.58
C GLN A 38 11.53 0.50 8.80
N THR A 39 11.81 -0.47 7.93
CA THR A 39 13.01 -0.45 7.08
C THR A 39 13.01 0.75 6.14
N LEU A 40 11.88 1.03 5.48
CA LEU A 40 11.72 2.22 4.63
C LEU A 40 11.83 3.52 5.44
N MET A 41 11.31 3.55 6.67
CA MET A 41 11.44 4.71 7.55
C MET A 41 12.90 4.95 7.97
N MET A 42 13.69 3.89 8.17
CA MET A 42 15.14 4.02 8.39
C MET A 42 15.84 4.56 7.14
N LEU A 43 15.44 4.10 5.94
CA LEU A 43 15.96 4.63 4.66
C LEU A 43 15.64 6.12 4.48
N VAL A 44 14.45 6.58 4.89
CA VAL A 44 14.12 8.02 4.92
C VAL A 44 15.15 8.79 5.74
N GLY A 45 15.56 8.26 6.90
CA GLY A 45 16.60 8.85 7.75
C GLY A 45 17.96 8.97 7.05
N LEU A 46 18.27 8.08 6.10
CA LEU A 46 19.51 8.15 5.32
C LEU A 46 19.56 9.35 4.36
N ASN A 47 18.45 10.06 4.11
CA ASN A 47 18.49 11.30 3.32
C ASN A 47 19.31 12.43 3.94
N VAL A 48 19.71 12.30 5.22
CA VAL A 48 20.69 13.20 5.83
C VAL A 48 22.05 13.12 5.12
N PHE A 49 22.42 11.96 4.55
CA PHE A 49 23.68 11.77 3.83
C PHE A 49 23.79 12.63 2.55
N PRO A 50 22.82 12.61 1.61
CA PRO A 50 22.76 13.56 0.50
C PRO A 50 22.91 15.03 0.93
N ILE A 51 22.24 15.43 2.03
CA ILE A 51 22.32 16.80 2.55
C ILE A 51 23.74 17.14 3.02
N TYR A 52 24.37 16.22 3.74
CA TYR A 52 25.74 16.37 4.21
C TYR A 52 26.74 16.43 3.04
N ILE A 53 26.66 15.50 2.08
CA ILE A 53 27.52 15.45 0.89
C ILE A 53 27.38 16.71 0.04
N TYR A 54 26.15 17.24 -0.09
CA TYR A 54 25.90 18.49 -0.81
C TYR A 54 26.62 19.69 -0.17
N ARG A 55 26.71 19.72 1.17
CA ARG A 55 27.46 20.77 1.91
C ARG A 55 28.97 20.68 1.69
N LEU A 56 29.50 19.47 1.47
CA LEU A 56 30.91 19.26 1.09
C LEU A 56 31.22 19.64 -0.37
N SER A 57 30.34 20.42 -1.01
CA SER A 57 30.43 20.87 -2.41
C SER A 57 30.34 19.77 -3.48
N GLN A 58 30.06 18.53 -3.09
CA GLN A 58 29.88 17.41 -4.02
C GLN A 58 28.42 17.28 -4.48
N LYS A 59 27.98 18.21 -5.34
CA LYS A 59 26.56 18.33 -5.70
C LYS A 59 26.00 17.14 -6.51
N LYS A 60 26.75 16.67 -7.51
CA LYS A 60 26.32 15.57 -8.39
C LYS A 60 26.08 14.26 -7.62
N PRO A 61 27.03 13.77 -6.78
CA PRO A 61 26.78 12.55 -6.02
C PRO A 61 25.68 12.71 -4.97
N ALA A 62 25.50 13.89 -4.37
CA ALA A 62 24.38 14.14 -3.47
C ALA A 62 23.02 13.95 -4.16
N VAL A 63 22.85 14.53 -5.36
CA VAL A 63 21.62 14.35 -6.15
C VAL A 63 21.45 12.89 -6.59
N GLY A 64 22.54 12.24 -7.02
CA GLY A 64 22.51 10.83 -7.41
C GLY A 64 22.05 9.89 -6.28
N LEU A 65 22.53 10.10 -5.06
CA LEU A 65 22.11 9.32 -3.88
C LEU A 65 20.64 9.55 -3.52
N ALA A 66 20.16 10.79 -3.55
CA ALA A 66 18.75 11.09 -3.30
C ALA A 66 17.83 10.43 -4.34
N LEU A 67 18.22 10.47 -5.62
CA LEU A 67 17.47 9.79 -6.69
C LEU A 67 17.50 8.27 -6.56
N LEU A 68 18.62 7.70 -6.10
CA LEU A 68 18.73 6.27 -5.84
C LEU A 68 17.78 5.83 -4.71
N GLY A 69 17.67 6.61 -3.63
CA GLY A 69 16.69 6.37 -2.56
C GLY A 69 15.25 6.33 -3.08
N LEU A 70 14.86 7.32 -3.88
CA LEU A 70 13.55 7.36 -4.54
C LEU A 70 13.33 6.14 -5.45
N PHE A 71 14.33 5.81 -6.28
CA PHE A 71 14.22 4.72 -7.23
C PHE A 71 13.99 3.36 -6.54
N LEU A 72 14.61 3.15 -5.37
CA LEU A 72 14.48 1.91 -4.62
C LEU A 72 13.16 1.82 -3.83
N SER A 73 12.65 2.95 -3.33
CA SER A 73 11.47 2.96 -2.44
C SER A 73 10.15 3.18 -3.16
N VAL A 74 10.10 4.07 -4.15
CA VAL A 74 8.83 4.59 -4.68
C VAL A 74 8.10 3.64 -5.63
N PRO A 75 8.75 3.06 -6.68
CA PRO A 75 8.02 2.28 -7.69
C PRO A 75 7.27 1.10 -7.11
N THR A 76 7.92 0.33 -6.23
CA THR A 76 7.34 -0.84 -5.58
C THR A 76 6.16 -0.46 -4.69
N GLN A 77 6.30 0.61 -3.90
CA GLN A 77 5.23 1.02 -2.99
C GLN A 77 4.03 1.61 -3.72
N LEU A 78 4.24 2.37 -4.81
CA LEU A 78 3.15 2.84 -5.65
C LEU A 78 2.40 1.68 -6.32
N PHE A 79 3.12 0.68 -6.84
CA PHE A 79 2.50 -0.51 -7.43
C PHE A 79 1.66 -1.27 -6.40
N LEU A 80 2.22 -1.52 -5.21
CA LEU A 80 1.50 -2.20 -4.13
C LEU A 80 0.29 -1.41 -3.64
N GLY A 81 0.40 -0.09 -3.50
CA GLY A 81 -0.74 0.75 -3.13
C GLY A 81 -1.84 0.75 -4.16
N TYR A 82 -1.48 0.71 -5.45
CA TYR A 82 -2.46 0.56 -6.52
C TYR A 82 -3.18 -0.79 -6.43
N GLN A 83 -2.43 -1.89 -6.28
CA GLN A 83 -3.01 -3.23 -6.12
C GLN A 83 -3.91 -3.33 -4.89
N TRP A 84 -3.45 -2.79 -3.75
CA TRP A 84 -4.24 -2.71 -2.53
C TRP A 84 -5.58 -2.02 -2.76
N ARG A 85 -5.56 -0.86 -3.43
CA ARG A 85 -6.78 -0.10 -3.72
C ARG A 85 -7.75 -0.92 -4.58
N LEU A 86 -7.26 -1.63 -5.59
CA LEU A 86 -8.09 -2.48 -6.44
C LEU A 86 -8.73 -3.61 -5.63
N LEU A 87 -7.92 -4.37 -4.89
CA LEU A 87 -8.36 -5.48 -4.05
C LEU A 87 -9.35 -5.03 -2.98
N HIS A 88 -9.05 -3.93 -2.30
CA HIS A 88 -9.91 -3.36 -1.27
C HIS A 88 -11.27 -2.93 -1.85
N THR A 89 -11.28 -2.25 -2.99
CA THR A 89 -12.52 -1.81 -3.64
C THR A 89 -13.35 -3.00 -4.11
N GLU A 90 -12.71 -3.97 -4.77
CA GLU A 90 -13.38 -5.17 -5.27
C GLU A 90 -13.94 -6.03 -4.13
N THR A 91 -13.22 -6.14 -3.02
CA THR A 91 -13.67 -6.81 -1.79
C THR A 91 -14.97 -6.23 -1.28
N LEU A 92 -15.08 -4.90 -1.20
CA LEU A 92 -16.31 -4.23 -0.77
C LEU A 92 -17.47 -4.47 -1.74
N ASN A 93 -17.20 -4.52 -3.05
CA ASN A 93 -18.22 -4.81 -4.05
C ASN A 93 -18.73 -6.26 -3.96
N VAL A 94 -17.82 -7.22 -3.73
CA VAL A 94 -18.18 -8.62 -3.48
C VAL A 94 -19.04 -8.74 -2.23
N ALA A 95 -18.65 -8.06 -1.14
CA ALA A 95 -19.41 -8.06 0.10
C ALA A 95 -20.81 -7.45 -0.06
N ALA A 96 -20.92 -6.33 -0.79
CA ALA A 96 -22.19 -5.70 -1.11
C ALA A 96 -23.09 -6.59 -1.97
N TYR A 97 -22.51 -7.30 -2.95
CA TYR A 97 -23.23 -8.31 -3.73
C TYR A 97 -23.73 -9.46 -2.85
N ALA A 98 -22.88 -9.98 -1.96
CA ALA A 98 -23.27 -11.06 -1.04
C ALA A 98 -24.45 -10.62 -0.14
N GLU A 99 -24.41 -9.40 0.40
CA GLU A 99 -25.53 -8.79 1.14
C GLU A 99 -26.82 -8.74 0.31
N GLN A 100 -26.73 -8.30 -0.93
CA GLN A 100 -27.89 -8.22 -1.81
C GLN A 100 -28.51 -9.60 -2.03
N VAL A 101 -27.70 -10.63 -2.27
CA VAL A 101 -28.18 -12.01 -2.43
C VAL A 101 -28.81 -12.53 -1.14
N LYS A 102 -28.21 -12.24 0.03
CA LYS A 102 -28.78 -12.61 1.33
C LYS A 102 -30.13 -11.98 1.57
N LYS A 103 -30.32 -10.71 1.22
CA LYS A 103 -31.62 -10.02 1.33
C LYS A 103 -32.70 -10.68 0.47
N GLN A 104 -32.34 -11.25 -0.68
CA GLN A 104 -33.28 -11.88 -1.60
C GLN A 104 -33.58 -13.34 -1.25
N THR A 105 -32.58 -14.07 -0.76
CA THR A 105 -32.64 -15.54 -0.60
C THR A 105 -32.64 -16.00 0.85
N GLY A 106 -32.42 -15.08 1.80
CA GLY A 106 -32.25 -15.39 3.22
C GLY A 106 -30.87 -15.92 3.59
N SER A 107 -29.92 -16.06 2.65
CA SER A 107 -28.58 -16.59 2.93
C SER A 107 -27.53 -16.00 1.99
N TYR A 108 -26.28 -15.88 2.46
CA TYR A 108 -25.18 -15.52 1.56
C TYR A 108 -24.99 -16.55 0.43
N PRO A 109 -24.49 -16.14 -0.75
CA PRO A 109 -24.23 -17.07 -1.83
C PRO A 109 -23.14 -18.07 -1.46
N LEU A 110 -23.24 -19.30 -1.97
CA LEU A 110 -22.18 -20.31 -1.80
C LEU A 110 -20.94 -19.97 -2.62
N THR A 111 -21.13 -19.36 -3.79
CA THR A 111 -20.07 -19.03 -4.75
C THR A 111 -20.31 -17.66 -5.36
N LEU A 112 -19.27 -17.09 -5.96
CA LEU A 112 -19.33 -15.83 -6.69
C LEU A 112 -19.62 -16.03 -8.18
N THR A 113 -20.19 -17.16 -8.61
CA THR A 113 -20.37 -17.49 -10.04
C THR A 113 -21.20 -16.45 -10.79
N ASN A 114 -22.18 -15.83 -10.12
CA ASN A 114 -23.04 -14.80 -10.72
C ASN A 114 -22.56 -13.36 -10.42
N TYR A 115 -21.45 -13.20 -9.69
CA TYR A 115 -20.83 -11.90 -9.47
C TYR A 115 -19.92 -11.54 -10.64
N ARG A 116 -20.08 -10.34 -11.18
CA ARG A 116 -19.20 -9.81 -12.22
C ARG A 116 -18.15 -8.91 -11.58
N PHE A 117 -16.90 -9.35 -11.61
CA PHE A 117 -15.77 -8.56 -11.14
C PHE A 117 -15.63 -7.25 -11.93
N ILE A 118 -15.48 -6.14 -11.22
CA ILE A 118 -15.19 -4.83 -11.83
C ILE A 118 -13.75 -4.83 -12.36
N HIS A 119 -12.85 -5.49 -11.63
CA HIS A 119 -11.46 -5.69 -12.02
C HIS A 119 -11.17 -7.19 -12.21
N PRO A 120 -11.42 -7.77 -13.40
CA PRO A 120 -11.21 -9.19 -13.65
C PRO A 120 -9.76 -9.65 -13.45
N SER A 121 -8.79 -8.75 -13.60
CA SER A 121 -7.36 -9.07 -13.47
C SER A 121 -6.94 -9.50 -12.06
N ILE A 122 -7.71 -9.14 -11.03
CA ILE A 122 -7.42 -9.46 -9.62
C ILE A 122 -8.35 -10.55 -9.06
N GLN A 123 -9.19 -11.16 -9.90
CA GLN A 123 -10.14 -12.18 -9.45
C GLN A 123 -9.43 -13.37 -8.79
N GLY A 124 -8.26 -13.77 -9.30
CA GLY A 124 -7.49 -14.89 -8.76
C GLY A 124 -6.89 -14.63 -7.37
N ASP A 125 -6.78 -13.36 -6.98
CA ASP A 125 -6.16 -12.94 -5.72
C ASP A 125 -7.18 -12.87 -4.57
N LEU A 126 -8.48 -12.88 -4.90
CA LEU A 126 -9.59 -12.83 -3.95
C LEU A 126 -10.11 -14.23 -3.63
N LYS A 127 -10.24 -14.52 -2.33
CA LYS A 127 -10.85 -15.74 -1.80
C LYS A 127 -12.14 -15.38 -1.10
N TYR A 128 -13.24 -15.95 -1.56
CA TYR A 128 -14.54 -15.83 -0.90
C TYR A 128 -14.92 -17.14 -0.21
N LYS A 129 -15.45 -17.04 1.00
CA LYS A 129 -15.97 -18.19 1.74
C LYS A 129 -17.22 -17.81 2.51
N ARG A 130 -18.23 -18.66 2.41
CA ARG A 130 -19.41 -18.63 3.28
C ARG A 130 -19.20 -19.66 4.40
N TYR A 131 -19.18 -19.22 5.65
CA TYR A 131 -19.09 -20.13 6.81
C TYR A 131 -20.47 -20.62 7.23
N ARG A 132 -21.46 -19.72 7.24
CA ARG A 132 -22.85 -20.00 7.63
C ARG A 132 -23.80 -19.19 6.74
N ALA A 133 -25.11 -19.43 6.89
CA ALA A 133 -26.11 -18.67 6.14
C ALA A 133 -26.01 -17.15 6.36
N ASP A 134 -25.59 -16.76 7.57
CA ASP A 134 -25.50 -15.41 8.07
C ASP A 134 -24.08 -14.87 8.17
N ASP A 135 -23.06 -15.65 7.79
CA ASP A 135 -21.63 -15.30 7.88
C ASP A 135 -20.85 -15.65 6.60
N CYS A 136 -20.21 -14.64 6.02
CA CYS A 136 -19.32 -14.76 4.87
C CYS A 136 -18.13 -13.80 4.98
N GLU A 137 -17.07 -14.16 4.28
CA GLU A 137 -15.82 -13.44 4.31
C GLU A 137 -15.17 -13.41 2.92
N VAL A 138 -14.50 -12.30 2.64
CA VAL A 138 -13.65 -12.12 1.46
C VAL A 138 -12.25 -11.81 1.95
N ARG A 139 -11.25 -12.48 1.40
CA ARG A 139 -9.85 -12.31 1.78
C ARG A 139 -8.94 -12.16 0.58
N PHE A 140 -7.79 -11.53 0.77
CA PHE A 140 -6.70 -11.51 -0.20
C PHE A 140 -5.36 -11.38 0.51
N HIS A 141 -4.30 -11.75 -0.21
CA HIS A 141 -2.92 -11.48 0.21
C HIS A 141 -2.35 -10.36 -0.66
N LEU A 142 -1.47 -9.54 -0.08
CA LEU A 142 -0.78 -8.50 -0.82
C LEU A 142 0.64 -8.31 -0.31
N GLY A 143 1.59 -8.14 -1.23
CA GLY A 143 3.00 -7.87 -0.91
C GLY A 143 3.78 -9.11 -0.45
N SER A 144 3.17 -9.96 0.36
CA SER A 144 3.64 -11.31 0.69
C SER A 144 2.46 -12.27 0.82
N ASP A 145 2.74 -13.57 0.75
CA ASP A 145 1.74 -14.63 1.00
C ASP A 145 1.24 -14.67 2.44
N SER A 146 1.85 -13.90 3.33
CA SER A 146 1.56 -13.92 4.76
C SER A 146 0.85 -12.67 5.28
N THR A 147 0.79 -11.63 4.44
CA THR A 147 0.00 -10.43 4.72
C THR A 147 -1.42 -10.64 4.22
N GLU A 148 -2.29 -11.13 5.11
CA GLU A 148 -3.71 -11.35 4.81
C GLU A 148 -4.56 -10.13 5.20
N HIS A 149 -5.41 -9.72 4.26
CA HIS A 149 -6.52 -8.81 4.50
C HIS A 149 -7.82 -9.60 4.40
N SER A 150 -8.73 -9.39 5.35
CA SER A 150 -10.06 -9.98 5.28
C SER A 150 -11.14 -8.97 5.58
N TYR A 151 -12.31 -9.21 5.02
CA TYR A 151 -13.52 -8.47 5.30
C TYR A 151 -14.65 -9.46 5.55
N SER A 152 -15.25 -9.40 6.74
CA SER A 152 -16.45 -10.18 7.08
C SER A 152 -17.66 -9.25 7.21
N ASN A 153 -18.83 -9.74 6.80
CA ASN A 153 -20.08 -9.03 7.05
C ASN A 153 -20.49 -9.21 8.51
N GLY A 154 -20.13 -8.23 9.34
CA GLY A 154 -20.41 -8.21 10.78
C GLY A 154 -19.26 -7.58 11.56
N ASP A 155 -18.04 -8.02 11.28
CA ASP A 155 -16.83 -7.54 11.98
C ASP A 155 -16.05 -6.49 11.17
N GLY A 156 -16.35 -6.35 9.87
CA GLY A 156 -15.72 -5.37 8.99
C GLY A 156 -14.32 -5.80 8.56
N TRP A 157 -13.41 -4.83 8.44
CA TRP A 157 -12.04 -5.08 8.00
C TRP A 157 -11.18 -5.68 9.11
N TRP A 158 -10.53 -6.78 8.77
CA TRP A 158 -9.46 -7.37 9.55
C TRP A 158 -8.15 -7.36 8.78
N TYR A 159 -7.08 -7.14 9.52
CA TYR A 159 -5.72 -7.13 8.99
C TYR A 159 -4.86 -8.00 9.91
N SER A 160 -4.27 -9.05 9.34
CA SER A 160 -3.28 -9.86 10.04
C SER A 160 -1.91 -9.56 9.45
N PRO A 161 -1.15 -8.63 10.06
CA PRO A 161 0.28 -8.58 9.85
C PRO A 161 0.85 -9.82 10.53
N ASP A 162 1.43 -10.72 9.75
CA ASP A 162 2.12 -11.93 10.21
C ASP A 162 2.97 -11.75 11.48
#